data_AF-A0A356BTW9-F1
#
_entry.id   AF-A0A356BTW9-F1
#
_cell.length_a   1.000
_cell.length_b   1.000
_cell.length_c   1.000
_cell.angle_alpha   90.00
_cell.angle_beta   90.00
_cell.angle_gamma   90.00
#
_symmetry.space_group_name_H-M   'P 1'
#
loop_
_entity.id
_entity.type
_entity.pdbx_description
1 polymer ?
#
loop_
_entity_poly.entity_id
_entity_poly.type
_entity_poly.pdbx_seq_one_letter_code
_entity_poly.pdbx_strand_id
1 'polypeptide(L)'
;EMLIANGHIPPFGEDIGSKIDDPMMKKLYQAVSGSDAVQLWYDQSLPPELAQVHLDTTQALFGLEMTPEEAAQTMEEAARRYHGEN
;
A
#
# COMPACT_ATOMS: atom_id res chain seq x y z
N GLU A 1 -15.53 19.28 -3.66
CA GLU A 1 -15.81 19.18 -5.12
C GLU A 1 -14.54 19.08 -5.94
N MET A 2 -13.56 19.99 -5.80
CA MET A 2 -12.28 19.92 -6.54
C MET A 2 -11.56 18.56 -6.45
N LEU A 3 -11.53 17.90 -5.28
CA LEU A 3 -10.89 16.59 -5.14
C LEU A 3 -11.58 15.50 -5.97
N ILE A 4 -12.91 15.45 -5.96
CA ILE A 4 -13.70 14.47 -6.72
C ILE A 4 -13.53 14.73 -8.22
N ALA A 5 -13.57 16.01 -8.63
CA ALA A 5 -13.33 16.39 -10.03
C ALA A 5 -11.94 15.98 -10.53
N ASN A 6 -10.96 15.90 -9.63
CA ASN A 6 -9.60 15.43 -9.93
C ASN A 6 -9.42 13.91 -9.78
N GLY A 7 -10.51 13.15 -9.57
CA GLY A 7 -10.45 11.69 -9.43
C GLY A 7 -9.96 11.20 -8.07
N HIS A 8 -9.98 12.03 -7.03
CA HIS A 8 -9.64 11.63 -5.67
C HIS A 8 -10.87 11.36 -4.81
N ILE A 9 -10.72 10.48 -3.81
CA ILE A 9 -11.69 10.33 -2.72
C ILE A 9 -11.34 11.37 -1.64
N PRO A 10 -12.25 12.30 -1.30
CA PRO A 10 -12.00 13.26 -0.23
C PRO A 10 -11.77 12.56 1.12
N PRO A 11 -10.82 13.03 1.95
CA PRO A 11 -10.54 12.42 3.25
C PRO A 11 -11.62 12.71 4.29
N PHE A 12 -12.34 13.83 4.15
CA PHE A 12 -13.41 14.26 5.05
C PHE A 12 -14.55 14.87 4.25
N GLY A 13 -15.78 14.75 4.76
CA GLY A 13 -16.97 15.38 4.19
C GLY A 13 -18.23 14.56 4.37
N GLU A 14 -19.38 15.22 4.27
CA GLU A 14 -20.69 14.58 4.28
C GLU A 14 -21.08 14.13 2.88
N ASP A 15 -21.73 12.97 2.81
CA ASP A 15 -22.36 12.43 1.61
C ASP A 15 -21.40 12.36 0.40
N ILE A 16 -20.16 11.94 0.64
CA ILE A 16 -19.12 11.84 -0.40
C ILE A 16 -19.56 10.88 -1.51
N GLY A 17 -20.14 9.73 -1.14
CA GLY A 17 -20.54 8.69 -2.09
C GLY A 17 -21.63 9.10 -3.08
N SER A 18 -22.50 10.07 -2.74
CA SER A 18 -23.50 10.59 -3.69
C SER A 18 -22.89 11.53 -4.73
N LYS A 19 -21.79 12.19 -4.38
CA LYS A 19 -21.08 13.18 -5.21
C LYS A 19 -20.08 12.55 -6.19
N ILE A 20 -19.87 11.24 -6.12
CA ILE A 20 -18.98 10.49 -7.03
C ILE A 20 -19.82 9.93 -8.18
N ASP A 21 -19.59 10.47 -9.38
CA ASP A 21 -20.26 10.02 -10.62
C ASP A 21 -19.56 8.83 -11.26
N ASP A 22 -18.22 8.78 -11.21
CA ASP A 22 -17.46 7.69 -11.82
C ASP A 22 -17.77 6.35 -11.13
N PRO A 23 -18.24 5.33 -11.86
CA PRO A 23 -18.72 4.09 -11.27
C PRO A 23 -17.59 3.29 -10.60
N MET A 24 -16.36 3.40 -11.09
CA MET A 24 -15.22 2.74 -10.47
C MET A 24 -14.84 3.44 -9.17
N MET A 25 -14.73 4.77 -9.18
CA MET A 25 -14.46 5.55 -7.96
C MET A 25 -15.54 5.33 -6.91
N LYS A 26 -16.81 5.19 -7.31
CA LYS A 26 -17.91 4.89 -6.39
C LYS A 26 -17.77 3.51 -5.76
N LYS A 27 -17.36 2.50 -6.54
CA LYS A 27 -17.06 1.15 -6.03
C LYS A 27 -15.85 1.15 -5.07
N LEU A 28 -14.80 1.90 -5.39
CA LEU A 28 -13.64 2.07 -4.51
C LEU A 28 -14.05 2.73 -3.18
N TYR A 29 -14.81 3.82 -3.25
CA TYR A 29 -15.33 4.50 -2.06
C TYR A 29 -16.14 3.55 -1.19
N GLN A 30 -17.08 2.79 -1.76
CA GLN A 30 -17.89 1.83 -1.01
C GLN A 30 -17.05 0.75 -0.34
N ALA A 31 -16.04 0.22 -1.02
CA ALA A 31 -15.13 -0.78 -0.46
C ALA A 31 -14.34 -0.21 0.73
N VAL A 32 -13.78 0.99 0.58
CA VAL A 32 -13.01 1.66 1.63
C VAL A 32 -13.90 2.06 2.82
N SER A 33 -15.06 2.67 2.56
CA SER A 33 -15.97 3.15 3.61
C SER A 33 -16.69 2.02 4.37
N GLY A 34 -16.83 0.86 3.74
CA GLY A 34 -17.47 -0.31 4.32
C GLY A 34 -16.51 -1.30 4.98
N SER A 35 -15.20 -1.05 4.93
CA SER A 35 -14.19 -1.90 5.56
C SER A 35 -14.05 -1.57 7.05
N ASP A 36 -13.88 -2.59 7.91
CA ASP A 36 -13.66 -2.41 9.35
C ASP A 36 -12.33 -1.68 9.64
N ALA A 37 -11.33 -1.91 8.79
CA ALA A 37 -10.03 -1.27 8.85
C ALA A 37 -9.41 -1.18 7.45
N VAL A 38 -8.60 -0.15 7.23
CA VAL A 38 -7.80 0.04 6.02
C VAL A 38 -6.34 0.15 6.43
N GLN A 39 -5.54 -0.85 6.04
CA GLN A 39 -4.10 -0.81 6.21
C GLN A 39 -3.49 0.12 5.15
N LEU A 40 -2.67 1.08 5.58
CA LEU A 40 -1.88 1.91 4.67
C LEU A 40 -0.73 1.10 4.07
N TRP A 41 -0.05 1.68 3.07
CA TRP A 41 1.09 1.08 2.39
C TRP A 41 2.14 0.56 3.40
N TYR A 42 2.53 -0.70 3.24
CA TYR A 42 3.34 -1.40 4.24
C TYR A 42 4.74 -0.79 4.39
N ASP A 43 5.35 -0.35 3.29
CA ASP A 43 6.64 0.34 3.24
C ASP A 43 6.69 1.60 4.12
N GLN A 44 5.58 2.34 4.27
CA GLN A 44 5.50 3.52 5.14
C GLN A 44 5.63 3.18 6.63
N SER A 45 5.40 1.92 7.02
CA SER A 45 5.57 1.45 8.39
C SER A 45 6.97 0.94 8.69
N LEU A 46 7.83 0.83 7.67
CA LEU A 46 9.18 0.29 7.79
C LEU A 46 10.24 1.41 7.89
N PRO A 47 11.40 1.13 8.52
CA PRO A 47 12.60 1.94 8.34
C PRO A 47 12.94 2.08 6.85
N PRO A 48 13.47 3.23 6.39
CA PRO A 48 13.76 3.46 4.96
C PRO A 48 14.57 2.34 4.29
N GLU A 49 15.55 1.77 5.01
CA GLU A 49 16.37 0.67 4.52
C GLU A 49 15.56 -0.61 4.24
N LEU A 50 14.61 -0.93 5.11
CA LEU A 50 13.73 -2.09 4.95
C LEU A 50 12.61 -1.81 3.95
N ALA A 51 12.12 -0.57 3.88
CA ALA A 51 11.16 -0.13 2.89
C ALA A 51 11.69 -0.33 1.46
N GLN A 52 12.95 0.06 1.21
CA GLN A 52 13.57 -0.14 -0.10
C GLN A 52 13.69 -1.63 -0.45
N VAL A 53 14.11 -2.47 0.50
CA VAL A 53 14.20 -3.92 0.28
C VAL A 53 12.82 -4.52 -0.02
N HIS A 54 11.76 -4.06 0.67
CA HIS A 54 10.39 -4.48 0.39
C HIS A 54 9.97 -4.13 -1.04
N LEU A 55 10.26 -2.91 -1.50
CA LEU A 55 9.95 -2.47 -2.86
C LEU A 55 10.70 -3.28 -3.91
N ASP A 56 12.01 -3.47 -3.75
CA ASP A 56 12.86 -4.18 -4.70
C ASP A 56 12.46 -5.67 -4.80
N THR A 57 12.29 -6.34 -3.66
CA THR A 57 11.90 -7.76 -3.61
C THR A 57 10.49 -7.97 -4.15
N THR A 58 9.55 -7.07 -3.86
CA THR A 58 8.19 -7.13 -4.41
C THR A 58 8.21 -6.98 -5.94
N GLN A 59 9.02 -6.06 -6.47
CA GLN A 59 9.16 -5.90 -7.92
C GLN A 59 9.76 -7.15 -8.56
N ALA A 60 10.83 -7.71 -8.00
CA ALA A 60 11.46 -8.93 -8.52
C ALA A 60 10.52 -10.14 -8.45
N LEU A 61 9.74 -10.26 -7.37
CA LEU A 61 8.76 -11.33 -7.18
C LEU A 61 7.67 -11.30 -8.26
N PHE A 62 7.06 -10.13 -8.49
CA PHE A 62 6.05 -9.98 -9.55
C PHE A 62 6.66 -10.01 -10.95
N GLY A 63 7.94 -9.68 -11.08
CA GLY A 63 8.73 -9.84 -12.32
C GLY A 63 9.14 -11.28 -12.63
N LEU A 64 8.90 -12.23 -11.72
CA LEU A 64 9.35 -13.63 -11.81
C LEU A 64 10.88 -13.78 -11.86
N GLU A 65 11.61 -12.79 -11.33
CA GLU A 65 13.08 -12.79 -11.23
C GLU A 65 13.56 -13.31 -9.86
N MET A 66 12.64 -13.47 -8.91
CA MET A 66 12.90 -13.91 -7.54
C MET A 66 11.75 -14.80 -7.05
N THR A 67 12.08 -15.85 -6.29
CA THR A 67 11.07 -16.71 -5.65
C THR A 67 10.52 -16.09 -4.36
N PRO A 68 9.32 -16.48 -3.89
CA PRO A 68 8.80 -16.03 -2.60
C PRO A 68 9.76 -16.28 -1.43
N GLU A 69 10.42 -17.45 -1.42
CA GLU A 69 11.38 -17.84 -0.37
C GLU A 69 12.62 -16.93 -0.35
N GLU A 70 13.18 -16.62 -1.52
CA GLU A 70 14.32 -15.69 -1.63
C GLU A 70 13.95 -14.26 -1.20
N ALA A 71 12.76 -13.78 -1.57
CA ALA A 71 12.27 -12.47 -1.14
C ALA A 71 12.14 -12.38 0.38
N ALA A 72 11.58 -13.44 1.00
CA ALA A 72 11.44 -13.53 2.45
C ALA A 72 12.80 -13.56 3.17
N GLN A 73 13.75 -14.38 2.70
CA GLN A 73 15.11 -14.44 3.26
C GLN A 73 15.82 -13.08 3.14
N THR A 74 15.74 -12.43 1.97
CA THR A 74 16.35 -11.11 1.75
C THR A 74 15.81 -10.06 2.73
N MET A 75 14.49 -10.06 2.97
CA MET A 75 13.87 -9.18 3.97
C MET A 75 14.32 -9.50 5.40
N GLU A 76 14.41 -10.79 5.76
CA GLU A 76 14.88 -11.20 7.09
C GLU A 76 16.33 -10.79 7.34
N GLU A 77 17.22 -11.02 6.37
CA GLU A 77 18.62 -10.61 6.44
C GLU A 77 18.77 -9.09 6.53
N ALA A 78 17.95 -8.34 5.79
CA ALA A 78 17.92 -6.88 5.90
C ALA A 78 17.46 -6.43 7.30
N ALA A 79 16.42 -7.05 7.85
CA ALA A 79 15.92 -6.75 9.19
C ALA A 79 16.97 -7.04 10.29
N ARG A 80 17.62 -8.20 10.24
CA ARG A 80 18.71 -8.57 11.18
C ARG A 80 19.85 -7.54 11.14
N ARG A 81 20.30 -7.16 9.95
CA ARG A 81 21.33 -6.11 9.77
C ARG A 81 20.90 -4.77 10.33
N TYR A 82 19.67 -4.35 10.06
CA TYR A 82 19.12 -3.09 10.58
C TYR A 82 19.06 -3.08 12.12
N HIS A 83 18.68 -4.21 12.73
CA HIS A 83 18.58 -4.34 14.19
C HIS A 83 19.90 -4.68 14.89
N GLY A 84 21.00 -4.91 14.16
CA GLY A 84 22.30 -5.26 14.74
C GLY A 84 22.37 -6.69 15.29
N GLU A 85 21.49 -7.57 14.83
CA GLU A 85 21.49 -8.99 15.15
C GLU A 85 22.47 -9.71 14.22
N ASN A 86 23.75 -9.72 14.58
CA ASN A 86 24.80 -10.52 13.93
C ASN A 86 25.05 -11.82 14.71
#